data_AF-A0A2M6WJB6-F1
#
_entry.id   AF-A0A2M6WJB6-F1
#
_cell.length_a   1.000
_cell.length_b   1.000
_cell.length_c   1.000
_cell.angle_alpha   90.00
_cell.angle_beta   90.00
_cell.angle_gamma   90.00
#
_symmetry.space_group_name_H-M   'P 1'
#
loop_
_entity.id
_entity.type
_entity.pdbx_description
1 polymer ?
#
loop_
_entity_poly.entity_id
_entity_poly.type
_entity_poly.pdbx_seq_one_letter_code
_entity_poly.pdbx_strand_id
1 'polypeptide(L)'
;MLLEFYGETCPHCIKMKPLVEQLNKEESVEVQQFEVWNSEENAEKMKEYDKGLCGGVPFFINTETGKHICGSVSYDELKKWAGISS
;
A
#
# COMPACT_ATOMS: atom_id res chain seq x y z
N MET A 1 -8.06 -8.64 0.20
CA MET A 1 -6.58 -8.56 0.24
C MET A 1 -6.16 -7.12 0.42
N LEU A 2 -5.07 -6.91 1.15
CA LEU A 2 -4.43 -5.61 1.33
C LEU A 2 -3.13 -5.60 0.52
N LEU A 3 -3.02 -4.72 -0.47
CA LEU A 3 -1.85 -4.63 -1.34
C LEU A 3 -1.19 -3.25 -1.20
N GLU A 4 0.14 -3.24 -1.20
CA GLU A 4 0.98 -2.06 -1.34
C GLU A 4 1.88 -2.22 -2.57
N PHE A 5 1.90 -1.21 -3.43
CA PHE A 5 2.90 -1.04 -4.48
C PHE A 5 3.84 0.09 -4.09
N TYR A 6 5.14 -0.16 -4.10
CA TYR A 6 6.14 0.76 -3.58
C TYR A 6 7.39 0.82 -4.45
N GLY A 7 8.16 1.90 -4.30
CA GLY A 7 9.51 2.02 -4.83
C GLY A 7 10.53 1.99 -3.69
N GLU A 8 11.58 1.19 -3.81
CA GLU A 8 12.54 0.95 -2.72
C GLU A 8 13.15 2.25 -2.16
N THR A 9 13.45 3.21 -3.04
CA THR A 9 14.06 4.50 -2.67
C THR A 9 13.09 5.67 -2.66
N CYS A 10 11.78 5.41 -2.79
CA CYS A 10 10.76 6.46 -2.76
C CYS A 10 10.64 7.05 -1.34
N PRO A 11 10.80 8.38 -1.15
CA PRO A 11 10.71 9.01 0.17
C PRO A 11 9.39 8.76 0.89
N HIS A 12 8.29 8.65 0.15
CA HIS A 12 6.97 8.37 0.71
C HIS A 12 6.80 6.90 1.11
N CYS A 13 7.36 5.96 0.34
CA CYS A 13 7.37 4.54 0.67
C CYS A 13 8.20 4.27 1.93
N ILE A 14 9.39 4.90 2.04
CA ILE A 14 10.25 4.80 3.22
C ILE A 14 9.51 5.25 4.48
N LYS A 15 8.71 6.32 4.39
CA LYS A 15 7.87 6.80 5.51
C LYS A 15 6.74 5.84 5.87
N MET A 16 6.16 5.16 4.88
CA MET A 16 5.04 4.24 5.10
C MET A 16 5.48 2.86 5.61
N LYS A 17 6.66 2.39 5.23
CA LYS A 17 7.20 1.08 5.64
C LYS A 17 7.06 0.76 7.14
N PRO A 18 7.49 1.62 8.08
CA PRO A 18 7.32 1.32 9.51
C PRO A 18 5.85 1.24 9.93
N LEU A 19 4.95 2.00 9.29
CA LEU A 19 3.51 1.95 9.59
C LEU A 19 2.88 0.64 9.09
N VAL A 20 3.32 0.14 7.94
CA VAL A 20 2.88 -1.16 7.39
C VAL A 20 3.39 -2.31 8.25
N GLU A 21 4.66 -2.26 8.67
CA GLU A 21 5.24 -3.24 9.61
C GLU A 21 4.49 -3.24 10.95
N GLN A 22 4.15 -2.06 11.48
CA GLN A 22 3.34 -1.91 12.68
C GLN A 22 1.94 -2.49 12.50
N LEU A 23 1.26 -2.16 11.40
CA LEU A 23 -0.08 -2.67 11.06
C LEU A 23 -0.09 -4.21 11.01
N ASN A 24 0.85 -4.81 10.28
CA ASN A 24 0.93 -6.27 10.13
C ASN A 24 1.12 -6.96 11.50
N LYS A 25 1.91 -6.34 12.38
CA LYS A 25 2.21 -6.90 13.70
C LYS A 25 1.09 -6.70 14.72
N GLU A 26 0.58 -5.48 14.86
CA GLU A 26 -0.38 -5.13 15.93
C GLU A 26 -1.76 -5.71 15.63
N GLU A 27 -2.17 -5.69 14.36
CA GLU A 27 -3.53 -6.03 13.96
C GLU A 27 -3.63 -7.42 13.32
N SER A 28 -2.51 -8.15 13.26
CA SER A 28 -2.42 -9.50 12.67
C SER A 28 -3.00 -9.57 11.24
N VAL A 29 -2.81 -8.50 10.46
CA VAL A 29 -3.16 -8.46 9.04
C VAL A 29 -1.93 -8.70 8.17
N GLU A 30 -2.15 -9.03 6.90
CA GLU A 30 -1.09 -9.20 5.92
C GLU A 30 -1.27 -8.19 4.79
N VAL A 31 -0.41 -7.17 4.75
CA VAL A 31 -0.22 -6.31 3.58
C VAL A 31 0.82 -6.94 2.65
N GLN A 32 0.41 -7.33 1.45
CA GLN A 32 1.33 -7.82 0.43
C GLN A 32 2.00 -6.64 -0.26
N GLN A 33 3.33 -6.60 -0.23
CA GLN A 33 4.13 -5.47 -0.71
C GLN A 33 4.85 -5.84 -2.01
N PHE A 34 4.70 -5.01 -3.04
CA PHE A 34 5.30 -5.20 -4.37
C PHE A 34 6.20 -4.03 -4.73
N GLU A 35 7.50 -4.29 -4.87
CA GLU A 35 8.47 -3.29 -5.36
C GLU A 35 8.31 -3.18 -6.88
N VAL A 36 8.05 -1.98 -7.41
CA VAL A 36 7.68 -1.80 -8.84
C VAL A 36 8.76 -1.11 -9.69
N TRP A 37 9.80 -0.54 -9.10
CA TRP A 37 10.82 0.17 -9.90
C TRP A 37 11.87 -0.77 -10.49
N ASN A 38 12.13 -1.90 -9.83
CA ASN A 38 13.10 -2.91 -10.27
C ASN A 38 12.45 -4.25 -10.64
N SER A 39 11.11 -4.33 -10.69
CA SER A 39 10.37 -5.51 -11.12
C SER A 39 9.27 -5.13 -12.11
N GLU A 40 9.46 -5.50 -13.37
CA GLU A 40 8.47 -5.30 -14.45
C GLU A 40 7.18 -6.07 -14.15
N GLU A 41 7.27 -7.29 -13.62
CA GLU A 41 6.11 -8.08 -13.22
C GLU A 41 5.24 -7.35 -12.19
N ASN A 42 5.87 -6.76 -11.17
CA ASN A 42 5.15 -6.00 -10.16
C ASN A 42 4.60 -4.68 -10.69
N ALA A 43 5.32 -4.04 -11.62
CA ALA A 43 4.84 -2.84 -12.30
C ALA A 43 3.62 -3.11 -13.18
N GLU A 44 3.59 -4.24 -13.91
CA GLU A 44 2.40 -4.68 -14.65
C GLU A 44 1.25 -5.00 -13.70
N LYS A 45 1.51 -5.72 -12.61
CA LYS A 45 0.51 -5.97 -11.57
C LYS A 45 -0.07 -4.67 -11.02
N MET A 46 0.75 -3.65 -10.76
CA MET A 46 0.27 -2.33 -10.31
C MET A 46 -0.72 -1.72 -11.31
N LYS A 47 -0.45 -1.81 -12.63
CA LYS A 47 -1.34 -1.27 -13.67
C LYS A 47 -2.73 -1.93 -13.67
N GLU A 48 -2.82 -3.21 -13.30
CA GLU A 48 -4.11 -3.92 -13.19
C GLU A 48 -5.02 -3.34 -12.10
N TYR A 49 -4.44 -2.79 -11.04
CA TYR A 49 -5.16 -2.24 -9.89
C TYR A 49 -5.28 -0.71 -9.93
N ASP A 50 -4.23 0.00 -10.34
CA ASP A 50 -4.18 1.46 -10.27
C ASP A 50 -5.19 2.09 -11.21
N LYS A 51 -5.24 1.69 -12.50
CA LYS A 51 -6.28 2.14 -13.47
C LYS A 51 -6.64 3.65 -13.41
N GLY A 52 -5.68 4.51 -13.07
CA GLY A 52 -5.88 5.95 -12.93
C GLY A 52 -6.30 6.46 -11.55
N LEU A 53 -6.20 5.64 -10.50
CA LEU A 53 -6.50 6.02 -9.12
C LEU A 53 -5.40 6.93 -8.53
N CYS A 54 -4.13 6.52 -8.65
CA CYS A 54 -2.98 7.21 -8.08
C CYS A 54 -1.91 7.57 -9.11
N GLY A 55 -1.59 6.68 -10.05
CA GLY A 55 -0.56 6.89 -11.06
C GLY A 55 0.88 6.85 -10.53
N GLY A 56 1.10 6.47 -9.28
CA GLY A 56 2.42 6.49 -8.64
C GLY A 56 2.46 5.76 -7.30
N VAL A 57 3.64 5.75 -6.67
CA VAL A 57 3.91 5.02 -5.42
C VAL A 57 4.20 5.95 -4.23
N PRO A 58 3.90 5.54 -2.99
CA PRO A 58 3.22 4.30 -2.61
C PRO A 58 1.74 4.32 -3.00
N PHE A 59 1.25 3.18 -3.47
CA PHE A 59 -0.15 2.94 -3.79
C PHE A 59 -0.66 1.76 -2.99
N PHE A 60 -1.68 2.00 -2.17
CA PHE A 60 -2.34 0.97 -1.40
C PHE A 60 -3.73 0.72 -1.95
N ILE A 61 -4.14 -0.55 -2.08
CA ILE A 61 -5.49 -0.95 -2.48
C ILE A 61 -6.00 -2.09 -1.61
N ASN A 62 -7.18 -1.89 -1.01
CA ASN A 62 -7.92 -2.93 -0.34
C ASN A 62 -8.89 -3.53 -1.36
N THR A 63 -8.60 -4.73 -1.85
CA THR A 63 -9.35 -5.36 -2.94
C THR A 63 -10.75 -5.81 -2.54
N GLU A 64 -11.04 -5.89 -1.24
CA GLU A 64 -12.37 -6.25 -0.72
C GLU A 64 -13.30 -5.05 -0.65
N THR A 65 -12.76 -3.88 -0.27
CA THR A 65 -13.56 -2.67 -0.07
C THR A 65 -13.44 -1.65 -1.22
N GLY A 66 -12.44 -1.79 -2.09
CA GLY A 66 -12.09 -0.83 -3.13
C GLY A 66 -11.42 0.45 -2.61
N LYS A 67 -11.20 0.58 -1.29
CA LYS A 67 -10.50 1.73 -0.71
C LYS A 67 -9.04 1.75 -1.14
N HIS A 68 -8.52 2.94 -1.44
CA HIS A 68 -7.13 3.14 -1.81
C HIS A 68 -6.49 4.32 -1.08
N ILE A 69 -5.16 4.31 -1.01
CA ILE A 69 -4.34 5.43 -0.53
C ILE A 69 -3.27 5.72 -1.60
N CYS A 70 -3.10 7.00 -1.91
CA CYS A 70 -1.99 7.50 -2.73
C CYS A 70 -1.04 8.31 -1.84
N GLY A 71 0.23 7.91 -1.75
CA GLY A 71 1.23 8.65 -0.96
C GLY A 71 1.24 8.29 0.52
N SER A 72 1.84 9.16 1.33
CA SER A 72 1.98 8.95 2.78
C SER A 72 0.72 9.42 3.54
N VAL A 73 0.30 8.63 4.53
CA VAL A 73 -0.83 8.95 5.43
C VAL A 73 -0.46 8.66 6.88
N SER A 74 -1.33 9.06 7.82
CA SER A 74 -1.19 8.68 9.23
C SER A 74 -1.48 7.18 9.46
N TYR A 75 -1.03 6.65 10.60
CA TYR A 75 -1.31 5.27 10.98
C TYR A 75 -2.81 4.99 11.13
N ASP A 76 -3.59 5.95 11.64
CA ASP A 76 -5.05 5.80 11.78
C ASP A 76 -5.75 5.74 10.42
N GLU A 77 -5.29 6.49 9.43
CA GLU A 77 -5.80 6.39 8.05
C GLU A 77 -5.45 5.05 7.43
N LEU A 78 -4.23 4.56 7.66
CA LEU A 78 -3.78 3.25 7.20
C LEU A 78 -4.64 2.12 7.80
N LYS A 79 -4.94 2.16 9.11
CA LYS A 79 -5.88 1.23 9.77
C LYS A 79 -7.28 1.29 9.15
N LYS A 80 -7.83 2.50 8.96
CA LYS A 80 -9.17 2.68 8.34
C LYS A 80 -9.24 2.12 6.92
N TRP A 81 -8.15 2.23 6.16
CA TRP A 81 -8.02 1.61 4.84
C TRP A 81 -8.01 0.07 4.93
N ALA A 82 -7.29 -0.48 5.91
CA ALA A 82 -7.27 -1.92 6.20
C ALA A 82 -8.61 -2.47 6.72
N GLY A 83 -9.61 -1.60 6.97
CA GLY A 83 -10.91 -1.99 7.52
C GLY A 83 -10.91 -2.08 9.05
N ILE A 84 -9.85 -1.61 9.69
CA ILE A 84 -9.68 -1.61 11.14
C ILE A 84 -10.24 -0.32 11.69
N SER A 85 -11.29 -0.46 12.49
CA SER A 85 -11.92 0.64 13.20
C SER A 85 -11.58 0.46 14.68
N SER A 86 -10.83 1.41 15.23
CA SER A 86 -10.65 1.55 16.68
C SER A 86 -11.96 1.94 17.36
#